data_AF-A0A7C0V7R3-F1
#
_entry.id   AF-A0A7C0V7R3-F1
#
_cell.length_a   1.000
_cell.length_b   1.000
_cell.length_c   1.000
_cell.angle_alpha   90.00
_cell.angle_beta   90.00
_cell.angle_gamma   90.00
#
_symmetry.space_group_name_H-M   'P 1'
#
loop_
_entity.id
_entity.type
_entity.pdbx_description
1 polymer ?
#
loop_
_entity_poly.entity_id
_entity_poly.type
_entity_poly.pdbx_seq_one_letter_code
_entity_poly.pdbx_strand_id
1 'polypeptide(L)'
;MMDWRFPDLSNKIVLIYLTNQCDEHNVVLAQPHFEQQGDKLFIVGVFAEGTTANDWASGVHTAVAWDNVEQYLVFDSLEDYFYRISLANENQTLQ
;
A
#
# COMPACT_ATOMS: atom_id res chain seq x y z
N MET A 1 13.52 21.63 14.49
CA MET A 1 13.56 20.51 13.53
C MET A 1 12.47 19.54 13.98
N MET A 2 11.44 19.31 13.17
CA MET A 2 10.46 18.27 13.51
C MET A 2 11.15 16.91 13.30
N ASP A 3 11.19 16.08 14.33
CA ASP A 3 11.64 14.69 14.20
C ASP A 3 10.54 13.90 13.48
N TRP A 4 10.68 13.75 12.17
CA TRP A 4 9.79 12.92 11.37
C TRP A 4 10.17 11.46 11.61
N ARG A 5 9.48 10.80 12.54
CA ARG A 5 9.65 9.36 12.78
C ARG A 5 8.71 8.59 11.86
N PHE A 6 9.25 8.14 10.74
CA PHE A 6 8.58 7.19 9.87
C PHE A 6 8.67 5.77 10.46
N PRO A 7 7.65 4.93 10.26
CA PRO A 7 7.77 3.51 10.59
C PRO A 7 8.85 2.84 9.73
N ASP A 8 9.52 1.85 10.30
CA ASP A 8 10.32 0.92 9.49
C ASP A 8 9.36 -0.06 8.79
N LEU A 9 9.34 0.01 7.46
CA LEU A 9 8.47 -0.80 6.60
C LEU A 9 9.25 -1.92 5.89
N SER A 10 10.50 -2.17 6.30
CA SER A 10 11.34 -3.22 5.74
C SER A 10 10.65 -4.58 5.84
N ASN A 11 10.63 -5.31 4.71
CA ASN A 11 10.00 -6.62 4.57
C ASN A 11 8.48 -6.64 4.87
N LYS A 12 7.78 -5.51 4.77
CA LYS A 12 6.33 -5.44 4.92
C LYS A 12 5.62 -5.33 3.57
N ILE A 13 4.32 -5.63 3.59
CA ILE A 13 3.38 -5.22 2.55
C ILE A 13 2.56 -4.06 3.08
N VAL A 14 2.34 -3.03 2.26
CA VAL A 14 1.59 -1.84 2.67
C VAL A 14 0.44 -1.58 1.72
N LEU A 15 -0.77 -1.60 2.26
CA LEU A 15 -1.98 -1.15 1.55
C LEU A 15 -2.19 0.34 1.84
N ILE A 16 -2.40 1.13 0.80
CA ILE A 16 -2.54 2.59 0.85
C ILE A 16 -3.91 2.98 0.31
N TYR A 17 -4.65 3.76 1.09
CA TYR A 17 -5.85 4.46 0.67
C TYR A 17 -5.49 5.90 0.31
N LEU A 18 -5.92 6.33 -0.87
CA LEU A 18 -5.62 7.65 -1.41
C LEU A 18 -6.71 8.64 -1.03
N THR A 19 -6.31 9.84 -0.62
CA THR A 19 -7.26 10.92 -0.27
C THR A 19 -8.19 11.24 -1.44
N ASN A 20 -9.50 11.35 -1.14
CA ASN A 20 -10.56 11.67 -2.11
C ASN A 20 -10.67 10.67 -3.29
N GLN A 21 -10.27 9.42 -3.10
CA GLN A 21 -10.46 8.35 -4.08
C GLN A 21 -11.41 7.29 -3.53
N CYS A 22 -12.04 6.52 -4.43
CA CYS A 22 -12.77 5.31 -4.05
C CYS A 22 -11.81 4.27 -3.47
N ASP A 23 -12.26 3.46 -2.51
CA ASP A 23 -11.47 2.38 -1.90
C ASP A 23 -10.95 1.35 -2.93
N GLU A 24 -11.63 1.23 -4.07
CA GLU A 24 -11.22 0.39 -5.22
C GLU A 24 -9.94 0.90 -5.94
N HIS A 25 -9.47 2.10 -5.60
CA HIS A 25 -8.25 2.70 -6.15
C HIS A 25 -7.08 2.66 -5.18
N ASN A 26 -7.12 1.73 -4.23
CA ASN A 26 -6.05 1.48 -3.30
C ASN A 26 -4.76 0.97 -3.99
N VAL A 27 -3.62 1.15 -3.32
CA VAL A 27 -2.31 0.71 -3.80
C VAL A 27 -1.70 -0.25 -2.80
N VAL A 28 -1.27 -1.43 -3.25
CA VAL A 28 -0.56 -2.39 -2.40
C VAL A 28 0.90 -2.47 -2.82
N LEU A 29 1.78 -2.08 -1.90
CA LEU A 29 3.22 -2.00 -2.13
C LEU A 29 3.96 -3.16 -1.45
N ALA A 30 4.85 -3.78 -2.21
CA ALA A 30 5.98 -4.56 -1.71
C ALA A 30 7.24 -3.67 -1.65
N GLN A 31 8.18 -4.05 -0.78
CA GLN A 31 9.43 -3.31 -0.51
C GLN A 31 9.23 -1.80 -0.22
N PRO A 32 8.23 -1.42 0.59
CA PRO A 32 7.91 -0.02 0.81
C PRO A 32 8.99 0.70 1.60
N HIS A 33 9.31 1.92 1.18
CA HIS A 33 10.17 2.83 1.94
C HIS A 33 9.83 4.29 1.63
N PHE A 34 10.24 5.20 2.51
CA PHE A 34 10.07 6.63 2.30
C PHE A 34 11.25 7.20 1.52
N GLU A 35 10.96 8.01 0.50
CA GLU A 35 11.97 8.64 -0.35
C GLU A 35 11.59 10.10 -0.63
N GLN A 36 12.57 10.99 -0.50
CA GLN A 36 12.43 12.38 -0.92
C GLN A 36 12.79 12.48 -2.42
N GLN A 37 11.80 12.81 -3.26
CA GLN A 37 12.00 13.02 -4.70
C GLN A 37 11.70 14.48 -5.04
N GLY A 38 12.76 15.27 -5.27
CA GLY A 38 12.64 16.71 -5.39
C GLY A 38 12.18 17.35 -4.08
N ASP A 39 11.15 18.19 -4.14
CA ASP A 39 10.55 18.89 -2.99
C ASP A 39 9.44 18.10 -2.30
N LYS A 40 9.14 16.88 -2.77
CA LYS A 40 8.06 16.03 -2.24
C LYS A 40 8.56 14.74 -1.62
N LEU A 41 7.89 14.35 -0.54
CA LEU A 41 8.06 13.04 0.09
C LEU A 41 7.11 12.03 -0.55
N PHE A 42 7.64 10.86 -0.88
CA PHE A 42 6.87 9.74 -1.41
C PHE A 42 7.05 8.52 -0.50
N ILE A 43 6.01 7.69 -0.43
CA ILE A 43 6.17 6.27 -0.12
C ILE A 43 6.31 5.56 -1.46
N VAL A 44 7.44 4.89 -1.64
CA VAL A 44 7.82 4.21 -2.88
C VAL A 44 7.87 2.71 -2.66
N GLY A 45 7.70 1.94 -3.72
CA GLY A 45 7.78 0.49 -3.67
C GLY A 45 7.53 -0.14 -5.03
N VAL A 46 7.10 -1.38 -5.00
CA VAL A 46 6.72 -2.16 -6.18
C VAL A 46 5.28 -2.63 -5.99
N PHE A 47 4.46 -2.56 -7.02
CA PHE A 47 3.11 -3.15 -6.96
C PHE A 47 3.19 -4.64 -6.62
N ALA A 48 2.51 -5.03 -5.55
CA ALA A 48 2.46 -6.41 -5.10
C ALA A 48 1.69 -7.29 -6.11
N GLU A 49 2.12 -8.53 -6.25
CA GLU A 49 1.46 -9.52 -7.11
C GLU A 49 0.08 -9.89 -6.59
N GLY A 50 -0.89 -10.09 -7.48
CA GLY A 50 -2.27 -10.46 -7.15
C GLY A 50 -3.14 -9.32 -6.61
N THR A 51 -2.65 -8.08 -6.61
CA THR A 51 -3.36 -6.94 -5.96
C THR A 51 -3.94 -5.93 -6.95
N THR A 52 -3.86 -6.19 -8.25
CA THR A 52 -4.47 -5.34 -9.29
C THR A 52 -5.26 -6.17 -10.29
N ALA A 53 -6.18 -5.54 -11.03
CA ALA A 53 -7.00 -6.25 -12.01
C ALA A 53 -6.13 -6.92 -13.09
N ASN A 54 -6.19 -8.25 -13.18
CA ASN A 54 -5.35 -9.05 -14.07
C ASN A 54 -3.83 -8.81 -13.88
N ASP A 55 -3.42 -8.32 -12.70
CA ASP A 55 -2.03 -8.05 -12.35
C ASP A 55 -1.27 -7.15 -13.32
N TRP A 56 -1.98 -6.26 -14.03
CA TRP A 56 -1.40 -5.42 -15.08
C TRP A 56 -0.21 -4.56 -14.61
N ALA A 57 -0.17 -4.20 -13.32
CA ALA A 57 0.88 -3.38 -12.73
C ALA A 57 1.83 -4.18 -11.82
N SER A 58 1.65 -5.50 -11.66
CA SER A 58 2.52 -6.31 -10.80
C SER A 58 4.00 -6.16 -11.17
N GLY A 59 4.87 -5.96 -10.18
CA GLY A 59 6.30 -5.78 -10.40
C GLY A 59 6.72 -4.40 -10.90
N VAL A 60 5.77 -3.49 -11.16
CA VAL A 60 6.06 -2.12 -11.59
C VAL A 60 6.45 -1.27 -10.38
N HIS A 61 7.56 -0.54 -10.50
CA HIS A 61 7.96 0.48 -9.53
C HIS A 61 6.94 1.62 -9.51
N THR A 62 6.56 2.05 -8.31
CA THR A 62 5.56 3.09 -8.13
C THR A 62 5.89 3.97 -6.93
N ALA A 63 5.33 5.16 -6.92
CA ALA A 63 5.50 6.17 -5.89
C ALA A 63 4.16 6.84 -5.61
N VAL A 64 3.79 6.93 -4.33
CA VAL A 64 2.61 7.66 -3.87
C VAL A 64 3.10 8.86 -3.07
N ALA A 65 2.68 10.07 -3.48
CA ALA A 65 3.00 11.28 -2.74
C ALA A 65 2.40 11.19 -1.34
N TRP A 66 3.20 11.44 -0.30
CA TRP A 66 2.78 11.20 1.09
C TRP A 66 1.63 12.09 1.54
N ASP A 67 1.53 13.29 0.96
CA ASP A 67 0.42 14.22 1.16
C ASP A 67 -0.91 13.75 0.56
N ASN A 68 -0.91 12.70 -0.27
CA ASN A 68 -2.10 12.05 -0.84
C ASN A 68 -2.50 10.76 -0.11
N VAL A 69 -1.82 10.38 0.98
CA VAL A 69 -2.16 9.19 1.76
C VAL A 69 -3.17 9.55 2.84
N GLU A 70 -4.36 8.93 2.80
CA GLU A 70 -5.39 9.08 3.82
C GLU A 70 -5.20 8.09 4.97
N GLN A 71 -4.94 6.83 4.61
CA GLN A 71 -4.69 5.74 5.55
C GLN A 71 -3.73 4.74 4.90
N TYR A 72 -2.95 4.04 5.71
CA TYR A 72 -2.24 2.84 5.28
C TYR A 72 -2.35 1.73 6.33
N LEU A 73 -2.32 0.49 5.85
CA LEU A 73 -2.22 -0.71 6.68
C LEU A 73 -0.93 -1.45 6.35
N VAL A 74 -0.32 -2.03 7.38
CA VAL A 74 0.95 -2.74 7.29
C VAL A 74 0.70 -4.22 7.59
N PHE A 75 1.19 -5.09 6.71
CA PHE A 75 1.08 -6.54 6.80
C PHE A 75 2.47 -7.15 6.85
N ASP A 76 2.59 -8.29 7.54
CA ASP A 76 3.88 -8.96 7.73
C ASP A 76 4.39 -9.63 6.45
N SER A 77 3.48 -10.02 5.55
CA SER A 77 3.78 -10.66 4.28
C SER A 77 2.61 -10.52 3.31
N LEU A 78 2.84 -10.91 2.05
CA LEU A 78 1.78 -10.97 1.04
C LEU A 78 0.72 -12.04 1.38
N GLU A 79 1.15 -13.13 2.02
CA GLU A 79 0.25 -14.17 2.54
C GLU A 79 -0.67 -13.63 3.65
N ASP A 80 -0.12 -12.86 4.61
CA ASP A 80 -0.91 -12.21 5.67
C ASP A 80 -1.92 -11.21 5.09
N TYR A 81 -1.52 -10.45 4.08
CA TYR A 81 -2.43 -9.57 3.32
C TYR A 81 -3.59 -10.35 2.71
N PHE A 82 -3.31 -11.39 1.90
CA PHE A 82 -4.36 -12.15 1.23
C PHE A 82 -5.27 -12.89 2.21
N TYR A 83 -4.72 -13.42 3.30
CA TYR A 83 -5.50 -14.04 4.37
C TYR A 83 -6.51 -13.05 4.97
N ARG A 84 -6.10 -11.81 5.25
CA ARG A 84 -7.01 -10.81 5.84
C ARG A 84 -8.04 -10.30 4.85
N ILE A 85 -7.67 -10.14 3.58
CA ILE A 85 -8.62 -9.76 2.52
C ILE A 85 -9.65 -10.87 2.30
N SER A 86 -9.27 -12.15 2.36
CA SER A 86 -10.22 -13.25 2.21
C SER A 86 -11.28 -13.24 3.33
N LEU A 87 -10.87 -12.93 4.57
CA LEU A 87 -11.80 -12.75 5.69
C LEU A 87 -12.79 -11.59 5.44
N ALA A 88 -12.34 -10.48 4.86
CA ALA A 88 -13.22 -9.36 4.52
C ALA A 88 -14.25 -9.75 3.45
N ASN A 89 -13.81 -10.44 2.39
CA ASN A 89 -14.65 -10.87 1.27
C ASN A 89 -15.66 -11.96 1.69
N GLU A 90 -15.27 -12.92 2.53
CA GLU A 90 -16.17 -13.95 3.05
C GLU A 90 -17.35 -13.35 3.81
N ASN A 91 -17.11 -12.29 4.59
CA ASN A 91 -18.16 -11.58 5.33
C ASN A 91 -19.10 -10.77 4.43
N GLN A 92 -18.66 -10.31 3.26
CA GLN A 92 -19.52 -9.63 2.30
C GLN A 92 -20.47 -10.58 1.56
N THR A 93 -20.09 -11.85 1.37
CA THR A 93 -20.97 -12.86 0.74
C THR A 93 -22.12 -13.34 1.63
N LEU A 94 -22.07 -13.03 2.93
CA LEU A 94 -23.08 -13.44 3.93
C LEU A 94 -24.09 -12.34 4.27
N GLN A 95 -23.94 -11.13 3.70
CA GLN A 95 -24.87 -10.01 3.86
C GLN A 95 -25.77 -9.87 2.61
#